data_AF-A0A3L7USC1-F1
#
_entry.id   AF-A0A3L7USC1-F1
#
_cell.length_a   1.000
_cell.length_b   1.000
_cell.length_c   1.000
_cell.angle_alpha   90.00
_cell.angle_beta   90.00
_cell.angle_gamma   90.00
#
_symmetry.space_group_name_H-M   'P 1'
#
loop_
_entity.id
_entity.type
_entity.pdbx_description
1 polymer ?
#
loop_
_entity_poly.entity_id
_entity_poly.type
_entity_poly.pdbx_seq_one_letter_code
_entity_poly.pdbx_strand_id
1 'polypeptide(L)'
;MCSCSIQRGPLWSTKPIDIKATGTMPYQFVKTETTLDEDKWVQGYEILPTDRSVVHHVIVNVHEKGIKRARDREQGIGGYWAAYVPGNPGQMYPDGFAKKLPAGATVSFQIHYTPSGVATQEQLKMGLIFAKSEPKYAVITIPLADPDLNIPPHAANHMETITRPVSTDISVMAYMAHMHVRGRSFNFELTTPDGKTETLLDIPRYDFNWQLRYDYLEPKVLPKGSRVKVTAVFDNSENNPANPDPTKTVHWGQQTYEEMLIGYVETFVPVGEPRPTMDARVGGGAALFTLLDTDGDQMLSKDEARKATDRVPRLKDNPAVLELLFNRMDQDADGKLNMAEFEKLRQELRGGR
;
A
#
# COMPACT_ATOMS: atom_id res chain seq x y z
N MET A 1 32.31 15.21 22.30
CA MET A 1 31.83 15.32 20.91
C MET A 1 31.38 13.94 20.46
N CYS A 2 30.09 13.61 20.54
CA CYS A 2 29.58 12.36 19.99
C CYS A 2 29.48 12.54 18.47
N SER A 3 30.41 11.93 17.73
CA SER A 3 30.30 11.76 16.28
C SER A 3 29.03 10.93 15.99
N CYS A 4 27.93 11.58 15.62
CA CYS A 4 26.73 10.89 15.17
C CYS A 4 26.98 10.40 13.74
N SER A 5 27.60 9.23 13.59
CA SER A 5 27.76 8.61 12.27
C SER A 5 26.39 8.13 11.77
N ILE A 6 25.80 8.87 10.83
CA ILE A 6 24.62 8.44 10.07
C ILE A 6 25.08 7.35 9.10
N GLN A 7 24.47 6.15 9.17
CA GLN A 7 24.71 5.11 8.18
C GLN A 7 23.90 5.44 6.91
N ARG A 8 24.55 6.13 5.97
CA ARG A 8 23.95 6.44 4.66
C ARG A 8 23.95 5.17 3.80
N GLY A 9 22.78 4.81 3.28
CA GLY A 9 22.63 3.76 2.29
C GLY A 9 23.01 4.23 0.88
N PRO A 10 22.86 3.36 -0.14
CA PRO A 10 23.10 3.74 -1.52
C PRO A 10 22.12 4.84 -1.97
N LEU A 11 22.60 5.71 -2.86
CA LEU A 11 21.75 6.63 -3.62
C LEU A 11 21.23 5.87 -4.84
N TRP A 12 19.94 5.62 -4.90
CA TRP A 12 19.33 5.06 -6.11
C TRP A 12 18.96 6.19 -7.05
N SER A 13 19.24 6.02 -8.34
CA SER A 13 18.90 7.01 -9.36
C SER A 13 18.29 6.33 -10.58
N THR A 14 17.23 6.91 -11.11
CA THR A 14 16.67 6.49 -12.40
C THR A 14 17.56 6.98 -13.54
N LYS A 15 17.33 6.47 -14.77
CA LYS A 15 17.82 7.17 -15.97
C LYS A 15 17.03 8.46 -16.15
N PRO A 16 17.62 9.53 -16.72
CA PRO A 16 16.86 10.72 -17.09
C PRO A 16 15.69 10.39 -18.01
N ILE A 17 14.56 11.04 -17.79
CA ILE A 17 13.33 10.92 -18.58
C ILE A 17 12.99 12.29 -19.14
N ASP A 18 12.76 12.37 -20.45
CA ASP A 18 12.29 13.60 -21.10
C ASP A 18 10.82 13.86 -20.75
N ILE A 19 10.55 15.04 -20.21
CA ILE A 19 9.21 15.51 -19.86
C ILE A 19 8.77 16.56 -20.87
N LYS A 20 7.57 16.36 -21.41
CA LYS A 20 6.95 17.30 -22.34
C LYS A 20 6.63 18.63 -21.63
N ALA A 21 6.60 19.71 -22.40
CA ALA A 21 6.15 21.01 -21.89
C ALA A 21 4.64 21.01 -21.54
N THR A 22 3.82 20.32 -22.33
CA THR A 22 2.35 20.34 -22.19
C THR A 22 1.73 18.95 -22.44
N GLY A 23 0.44 18.81 -22.12
CA GLY A 23 -0.33 17.59 -22.31
C GLY A 23 -0.21 16.63 -21.13
N THR A 24 -0.48 15.34 -21.39
CA THR A 24 -0.38 14.27 -20.38
C THR A 24 0.84 13.40 -20.65
N MET A 25 1.38 12.83 -19.57
CA MET A 25 2.45 11.84 -19.62
C MET A 25 1.89 10.51 -19.08
N PRO A 26 2.15 9.38 -19.75
CA PRO A 26 1.85 8.08 -19.15
C PRO A 26 2.71 7.89 -17.90
N TYR A 27 2.18 7.14 -16.93
CA TYR A 27 2.93 6.70 -15.77
C TYR A 27 4.24 6.04 -16.19
N GLN A 28 5.33 6.43 -15.54
CA GLN A 28 6.64 5.82 -15.74
C GLN A 28 6.86 4.75 -14.68
N PHE A 29 7.29 3.58 -15.13
CA PHE A 29 7.62 2.47 -14.25
C PHE A 29 9.11 2.19 -14.38
N VAL A 30 9.85 2.45 -13.31
CA VAL A 30 11.30 2.19 -13.26
C VAL A 30 11.55 1.12 -12.22
N LYS A 31 12.43 0.17 -12.55
CA LYS A 31 12.88 -0.86 -11.61
C LYS A 31 14.37 -0.77 -11.41
N THR A 32 14.82 -1.03 -10.18
CA THR A 32 16.23 -1.22 -9.86
C THR A 32 16.37 -2.43 -8.96
N GLU A 33 17.35 -3.28 -9.23
CA GLU A 33 17.72 -4.35 -8.31
C GLU A 33 18.63 -3.75 -7.22
N THR A 34 18.44 -4.18 -5.98
CA THR A 34 19.37 -3.84 -4.91
C THR A 34 20.59 -4.76 -4.97
N THR A 35 21.77 -4.20 -4.75
CA THR A 35 23.02 -4.96 -4.62
C THR A 35 23.31 -5.30 -3.15
N LEU A 36 22.26 -5.52 -2.36
CA LEU A 36 22.38 -5.78 -0.93
C LEU A 36 22.63 -7.28 -0.70
N ASP A 37 23.73 -7.58 0.00
CA ASP A 37 24.12 -8.96 0.34
C ASP A 37 23.34 -9.52 1.54
N GLU A 38 22.72 -8.64 2.33
CA GLU A 38 21.92 -8.98 3.51
C GLU A 38 20.72 -8.02 3.66
N ASP A 39 19.72 -8.44 4.42
CA ASP A 39 18.57 -7.61 4.75
C ASP A 39 19.02 -6.34 5.47
N LYS A 40 18.46 -5.19 5.07
CA LYS A 40 18.70 -3.90 5.72
C LYS A 40 17.42 -3.35 6.33
N TRP A 41 17.58 -2.63 7.42
CA TRP A 41 16.50 -1.87 8.06
C TRP A 41 16.68 -0.39 7.73
N VAL A 42 15.67 0.19 7.09
CA VAL A 42 15.68 1.60 6.66
C VAL A 42 14.92 2.43 7.68
N GLN A 43 15.65 3.23 8.46
CA GLN A 43 15.09 4.17 9.43
C GLN A 43 14.53 5.42 8.74
N GLY A 44 15.08 5.80 7.59
CA GLY A 44 14.55 6.94 6.86
C GLY A 44 14.86 6.90 5.38
N TYR A 45 14.07 7.63 4.61
CA TYR A 45 14.26 7.81 3.18
C TYR A 45 13.91 9.23 2.76
N GLU A 46 14.50 9.66 1.66
CA GLU A 46 14.11 10.87 0.96
C GLU A 46 14.10 10.60 -0.55
N ILE A 47 13.03 11.01 -1.22
CA ILE A 47 12.91 10.96 -2.68
C ILE A 47 13.11 12.38 -3.21
N LEU A 48 14.08 12.52 -4.10
CA LEU A 48 14.59 13.79 -4.61
C LEU A 48 14.49 13.80 -6.14
N PRO A 49 13.40 14.34 -6.69
CA PRO A 49 13.36 14.73 -8.10
C PRO A 49 14.43 15.77 -8.42
N THR A 50 15.01 15.69 -9.61
CA THR A 50 15.91 16.76 -10.09
C THR A 50 15.12 18.02 -10.46
N ASP A 51 13.91 17.85 -10.97
CA ASP A 51 12.94 18.93 -11.22
C ASP A 51 11.63 18.62 -10.50
N ARG A 52 11.41 19.26 -9.36
CA ARG A 52 10.20 19.06 -8.54
C ARG A 52 8.93 19.62 -9.20
N SER A 53 9.06 20.51 -10.18
CA SER A 53 7.90 21.15 -10.82
C SER A 53 7.09 20.18 -11.68
N VAL A 54 7.69 19.07 -12.08
CA VAL A 54 7.08 18.09 -12.98
C VAL A 54 6.73 16.77 -12.30
N VAL A 55 7.17 16.52 -11.06
CA VAL A 55 6.86 15.27 -10.34
C VAL A 55 5.69 15.49 -9.40
N HIS A 56 4.56 14.86 -9.73
CA HIS A 56 3.38 14.93 -8.90
C HIS A 56 3.42 13.87 -7.80
N HIS A 57 3.68 12.59 -8.11
CA HIS A 57 3.92 11.60 -7.06
C HIS A 57 4.86 10.47 -7.49
N VAL A 58 5.48 9.83 -6.50
CA VAL A 58 6.23 8.59 -6.67
C VAL A 58 5.75 7.58 -5.65
N ILE A 59 5.39 6.39 -6.10
CA ILE A 59 5.11 5.25 -5.24
C ILE A 59 6.24 4.23 -5.40
N VAL A 60 6.86 3.86 -4.28
CA VAL A 60 7.95 2.90 -4.24
C VAL A 60 7.45 1.62 -3.60
N ASN A 61 7.66 0.50 -4.27
CA ASN A 61 7.42 -0.83 -3.75
C ASN A 61 8.70 -1.66 -3.76
N VAL A 62 8.83 -2.54 -2.78
CA VAL A 62 9.97 -3.43 -2.60
C VAL A 62 9.47 -4.86 -2.78
N HIS A 63 10.08 -5.58 -3.71
CA HIS A 63 9.73 -6.94 -4.09
C HIS A 63 10.88 -7.87 -3.73
N GLU A 64 10.61 -8.96 -3.03
CA GLU A 64 11.65 -9.91 -2.66
C GLU A 64 12.24 -10.61 -3.89
N LYS A 65 13.48 -11.11 -3.74
CA LYS A 65 14.19 -11.80 -4.81
C LYS A 65 13.39 -13.01 -5.29
N GLY A 66 13.20 -13.11 -6.60
CA GLY A 66 12.51 -14.25 -7.22
C GLY A 66 11.01 -14.05 -7.48
N ILE A 67 10.41 -12.95 -7.02
CA ILE A 67 9.04 -12.57 -7.41
C ILE A 67 9.04 -12.12 -8.89
N LYS A 68 8.70 -13.04 -9.80
CA LYS A 68 8.72 -12.81 -11.26
C LYS A 68 7.62 -11.87 -11.75
N ARG A 69 6.53 -11.75 -11.01
CA ARG A 69 5.43 -10.81 -11.26
C ARG A 69 5.24 -9.93 -10.04
N ALA A 70 6.21 -9.04 -9.79
CA ALA A 70 5.91 -7.80 -9.08
C ALA A 70 4.66 -7.23 -9.74
N ARG A 71 3.55 -7.11 -9.01
CA ARG A 71 2.31 -6.56 -9.57
C ARG A 71 2.52 -5.06 -9.75
N ASP A 72 3.24 -4.71 -10.81
CA ASP A 72 3.73 -3.36 -11.12
C ASP A 72 2.60 -2.32 -11.27
N ARG A 73 1.34 -2.74 -11.20
CA ARG A 73 0.14 -1.97 -11.51
C ARG A 73 -0.96 -2.15 -10.47
N GLU A 74 -0.63 -2.29 -9.19
CA GLU A 74 -1.67 -2.37 -8.15
C GLU A 74 -2.38 -1.03 -7.87
N GLN A 75 -2.09 0.04 -8.60
CA GLN A 75 -2.85 1.31 -8.52
C GLN A 75 -2.99 1.83 -7.07
N GLY A 76 -1.98 1.60 -6.22
CA GLY A 76 -2.02 1.96 -4.79
C GLY A 76 -2.76 0.99 -3.86
N ILE A 77 -3.42 -0.05 -4.38
CA ILE A 77 -4.20 -1.06 -3.62
C ILE A 77 -3.31 -1.96 -2.75
N GLY A 78 -2.06 -2.21 -3.15
CA GLY A 78 -1.09 -3.00 -2.39
C GLY A 78 -0.37 -2.23 -1.28
N GLY A 79 -0.64 -0.93 -1.14
CA GLY A 79 0.12 -0.05 -0.25
C GLY A 79 1.38 0.48 -0.92
N TYR A 80 2.28 1.02 -0.11
CA TYR A 80 3.59 1.48 -0.56
C TYR A 80 4.66 1.22 0.50
N TRP A 81 5.89 0.99 0.04
CA TRP A 81 7.06 0.96 0.91
C TRP A 81 7.54 2.38 1.24
N ALA A 82 7.64 3.24 0.24
CA ALA A 82 7.90 4.68 0.38
C ALA A 82 7.06 5.48 -0.61
N ALA A 83 6.79 6.75 -0.30
CA ALA A 83 6.02 7.63 -1.17
C ALA A 83 6.64 9.03 -1.24
N TYR A 84 6.48 9.67 -2.38
CA TYR A 84 6.70 11.10 -2.58
C TYR A 84 5.40 11.71 -3.09
N VAL A 85 4.98 12.79 -2.47
CA VAL A 85 3.90 13.68 -2.94
C VAL A 85 4.29 15.12 -2.61
N PRO A 86 3.67 16.14 -3.23
CA PRO A 86 4.05 17.52 -2.99
C PRO A 86 3.81 17.85 -1.51
N GLY A 87 4.85 18.36 -0.83
CA GLY A 87 4.83 18.63 0.61
C GLY A 87 5.28 17.48 1.51
N ASN A 88 5.48 16.28 0.98
CA ASN A 88 5.97 15.12 1.74
C ASN A 88 7.04 14.35 0.93
N PRO A 89 8.32 14.78 1.01
CA PRO A 89 9.39 14.23 0.17
C PRO A 89 10.04 12.95 0.73
N GLY A 90 9.75 12.59 1.98
CA GLY A 90 10.45 11.51 2.67
C GLY A 90 9.96 11.32 4.10
N GLN A 91 10.52 10.33 4.78
CA GLN A 91 10.18 10.01 6.16
C GLN A 91 11.44 9.65 6.95
N MET A 92 11.51 10.11 8.20
CA MET A 92 12.51 9.66 9.17
C MET A 92 11.78 9.11 10.39
N TYR A 93 11.96 7.83 10.69
CA TYR A 93 11.33 7.17 11.82
C TYR A 93 12.16 7.35 13.11
N PRO A 94 11.51 7.33 14.29
CA PRO A 94 12.21 7.34 15.57
C PRO A 94 13.20 6.17 15.70
N ASP A 95 14.20 6.33 16.56
CA ASP A 95 15.15 5.25 16.85
C ASP A 95 14.41 3.98 17.29
N GLY A 96 14.81 2.84 16.73
CA GLY A 96 14.16 1.54 16.96
C GLY A 96 12.97 1.25 16.06
N PHE A 97 12.62 2.12 15.11
CA PHE A 97 11.60 1.90 14.09
C PHE A 97 12.23 1.96 12.70
N ALA A 98 11.89 1.01 11.84
CA ALA A 98 12.37 1.01 10.46
C ALA A 98 11.49 0.16 9.54
N LYS A 99 11.61 0.38 8.22
CA LYS A 99 11.04 -0.50 7.20
C LYS A 99 12.09 -1.53 6.76
N LYS A 100 11.67 -2.77 6.53
CA LYS A 100 12.55 -3.83 6.02
C LYS A 100 12.85 -3.61 4.53
N LEU A 101 14.10 -3.79 4.13
CA LEU A 101 14.56 -3.84 2.75
C LEU A 101 15.33 -5.15 2.55
N PRO A 102 14.71 -6.17 1.92
CA PRO A 102 15.32 -7.50 1.79
C PRO A 102 16.56 -7.52 0.90
N ALA A 103 17.46 -8.47 1.17
CA ALA A 103 18.63 -8.75 0.35
C ALA A 103 18.24 -9.10 -1.09
N GLY A 104 18.94 -8.53 -2.08
CA GLY A 104 18.67 -8.75 -3.50
C GLY A 104 17.24 -8.41 -3.96
N ALA A 105 16.51 -7.57 -3.22
CA ALA A 105 15.17 -7.13 -3.59
C ALA A 105 15.17 -6.34 -4.92
N THR A 106 14.05 -6.36 -5.63
CA THR A 106 13.76 -5.41 -6.71
C THR A 106 12.93 -4.26 -6.16
N VAL A 107 13.35 -3.03 -6.41
CA VAL A 107 12.61 -1.83 -6.04
C VAL A 107 11.96 -1.26 -7.30
N SER A 108 10.64 -1.09 -7.26
CA SER A 108 9.87 -0.49 -8.36
C SER A 108 9.38 0.90 -7.97
N PHE A 109 9.53 1.84 -8.90
CA PHE A 109 9.03 3.20 -8.82
C PHE A 109 7.91 3.37 -9.83
N GLN A 110 6.72 3.71 -9.36
CA GLN A 110 5.63 4.23 -10.18
C GLN A 110 5.65 5.75 -10.05
N ILE A 111 5.93 6.45 -11.16
CA ILE A 111 6.13 7.90 -11.18
C ILE A 111 5.05 8.55 -12.02
N HIS A 112 4.38 9.54 -11.43
CA HIS A 112 3.43 10.39 -12.13
C HIS A 112 4.02 11.77 -12.39
N TYR A 113 4.18 12.10 -13.67
CA TYR A 113 4.67 13.40 -14.12
C TYR A 113 3.53 14.29 -14.60
N THR A 114 3.55 15.55 -14.17
CA THR A 114 2.63 16.59 -14.63
C THR A 114 3.44 17.66 -15.36
N PRO A 115 3.32 17.79 -16.70
CA PRO A 115 3.97 18.87 -17.45
C PRO A 115 3.70 20.27 -16.87
N SER A 116 4.75 21.08 -16.73
CA SER A 116 4.70 22.39 -16.06
C SER A 116 4.71 23.59 -17.03
N GLY A 117 4.59 23.35 -18.34
CA GLY A 117 4.69 24.38 -19.38
C GLY A 117 6.07 24.51 -20.01
N VAL A 118 7.10 23.87 -19.43
CA VAL A 118 8.48 23.87 -19.92
C VAL A 118 8.96 22.43 -20.09
N ALA A 119 9.50 22.10 -21.26
CA ALA A 119 10.10 20.79 -21.48
C ALA A 119 11.40 20.69 -20.66
N THR A 120 11.57 19.57 -19.96
CA THR A 120 12.68 19.37 -19.02
C THR A 120 13.13 17.90 -19.04
N GLN A 121 14.27 17.61 -18.44
CA GLN A 121 14.70 16.25 -18.12
C GLN A 121 14.62 16.03 -16.62
N GLU A 122 13.92 14.97 -16.23
CA GLU A 122 13.80 14.60 -14.83
C GLU A 122 14.60 13.34 -14.54
N GLN A 123 15.34 13.35 -13.43
CA GLN A 123 16.04 12.20 -12.91
C GLN A 123 15.76 12.08 -11.42
N LEU A 124 15.02 11.03 -11.05
CA LEU A 124 14.66 10.76 -9.68
C LEU A 124 15.86 10.17 -8.93
N LYS A 125 16.11 10.67 -7.72
CA LYS A 125 17.04 10.09 -6.76
C LYS A 125 16.32 9.66 -5.50
N MET A 126 16.80 8.61 -4.85
CA MET A 126 16.31 8.18 -3.54
C MET A 126 17.48 7.93 -2.61
N GLY A 127 17.52 8.67 -1.50
CA GLY A 127 18.48 8.48 -0.42
C GLY A 127 17.87 7.64 0.69
N LEU A 128 18.69 6.77 1.30
CA LEU A 128 18.29 5.92 2.42
C LEU A 128 19.18 6.17 3.64
N ILE A 129 18.58 6.10 4.82
CA ILE A 129 19.27 6.07 6.12
C ILE A 129 18.98 4.70 6.73
N PHE A 130 20.04 3.91 6.92
CA PHE A 130 19.94 2.61 7.57
C PHE A 130 19.94 2.76 9.09
N ALA A 131 19.15 1.92 9.76
CA ALA A 131 19.16 1.80 11.21
C ALA A 131 20.53 1.27 11.67
N LYS A 132 21.06 1.82 12.76
CA LYS A 132 22.39 1.48 13.28
C LYS A 132 22.48 0.07 13.87
N SER A 133 21.34 -0.48 14.26
CA SER A 133 21.14 -1.82 14.79
C SER A 133 19.80 -2.35 14.31
N GLU A 134 19.52 -3.64 14.56
CA GLU A 134 18.19 -4.18 14.35
C GLU A 134 17.14 -3.34 15.12
N PRO A 135 16.06 -2.90 14.45
CA PRO A 135 15.04 -2.09 15.08
C PRO A 135 14.20 -2.96 16.02
N LYS A 136 13.56 -2.31 16.99
CA LYS A 136 12.59 -2.99 17.85
C LYS A 136 11.28 -3.24 17.10
N TYR A 137 10.91 -2.33 16.20
CA TYR A 137 9.65 -2.36 15.48
C TYR A 137 9.82 -2.19 13.97
N ALA A 138 9.13 -3.04 13.21
CA ALA A 138 8.97 -2.92 11.77
C ALA A 138 7.78 -2.03 11.43
N VAL A 139 7.99 -1.00 10.62
CA VAL A 139 6.94 -0.08 10.15
C VAL A 139 6.24 -0.64 8.91
N ILE A 140 4.92 -0.56 8.88
CA ILE A 140 4.05 -1.14 7.85
C ILE A 140 3.02 -0.08 7.43
N THR A 141 2.69 -0.05 6.15
CA THR A 141 1.63 0.81 5.61
C THR A 141 0.48 -0.07 5.11
N ILE A 142 -0.70 0.09 5.69
CA ILE A 142 -1.91 -0.64 5.32
C ILE A 142 -2.79 0.26 4.44
N PRO A 143 -3.10 -0.15 3.19
CA PRO A 143 -4.05 0.55 2.34
C PRO A 143 -5.49 0.14 2.67
N LEU A 144 -6.38 1.12 2.79
CA LEU A 144 -7.83 0.95 2.81
C LEU A 144 -8.38 1.52 1.50
N ALA A 145 -8.52 0.66 0.49
CA ALA A 145 -8.89 1.04 -0.87
C ALA A 145 -10.30 0.56 -1.25
N ASP A 146 -10.93 1.28 -2.18
CA ASP A 146 -12.18 0.90 -2.83
C ASP A 146 -12.10 0.87 -4.36
N PRO A 147 -11.68 -0.26 -4.97
CA PRO A 147 -11.52 -0.36 -6.42
C PRO A 147 -12.86 -0.38 -7.19
N ASP A 148 -14.00 -0.57 -6.52
CA ASP A 148 -15.32 -0.64 -7.15
C ASP A 148 -15.99 0.75 -7.32
N LEU A 149 -15.21 1.82 -7.11
CA LEU A 149 -15.62 3.22 -7.17
C LEU A 149 -16.41 3.56 -8.44
N ASN A 150 -17.55 4.22 -8.26
CA ASN A 150 -18.44 4.61 -9.35
C ASN A 150 -19.15 5.94 -9.05
N ILE A 151 -18.57 7.04 -9.52
CA ILE A 151 -19.04 8.41 -9.27
C ILE A 151 -19.95 8.84 -10.43
N PRO A 152 -21.25 9.14 -10.19
CA PRO A 152 -22.16 9.58 -11.23
C PRO A 152 -21.77 10.93 -11.85
N PRO A 153 -22.16 11.19 -13.11
CA PRO A 153 -21.99 12.51 -13.72
C PRO A 153 -22.78 13.58 -12.95
N HIS A 154 -22.28 14.82 -12.96
CA HIS A 154 -22.89 16.00 -12.34
C HIS A 154 -23.09 15.94 -10.81
N ALA A 155 -22.56 14.91 -10.14
CA ALA A 155 -22.74 14.73 -8.71
C ALA A 155 -21.82 15.68 -7.91
N ALA A 156 -22.39 16.75 -7.33
CA ALA A 156 -21.61 17.76 -6.59
C ALA A 156 -21.08 17.30 -5.21
N ASN A 157 -21.65 16.22 -4.65
CA ASN A 157 -21.31 15.67 -3.34
C ASN A 157 -21.55 14.15 -3.34
N HIS A 158 -20.87 13.42 -4.21
CA HIS A 158 -20.93 11.96 -4.21
C HIS A 158 -20.14 11.42 -3.03
N MET A 159 -20.79 10.65 -2.15
CA MET A 159 -20.17 10.09 -0.96
C MET A 159 -19.93 8.60 -1.14
N GLU A 160 -18.71 8.16 -0.85
CA GLU A 160 -18.31 6.76 -0.87
C GLU A 160 -17.76 6.36 0.48
N THR A 161 -18.03 5.12 0.87
CA THR A 161 -17.69 4.63 2.20
C THR A 161 -17.24 3.19 2.16
N ILE A 162 -16.05 2.94 2.68
CA ILE A 162 -15.59 1.59 3.00
C ILE A 162 -15.51 1.39 4.49
N THR A 163 -15.79 0.18 4.95
CA THR A 163 -15.52 -0.22 6.32
C THR A 163 -14.62 -1.45 6.34
N ARG A 164 -13.64 -1.45 7.22
CA ARG A 164 -12.64 -2.51 7.36
C ARG A 164 -12.55 -2.96 8.83
N PRO A 165 -12.57 -4.28 9.10
CA PRO A 165 -12.42 -4.79 10.45
C PRO A 165 -10.97 -4.67 10.93
N VAL A 166 -10.79 -4.56 12.25
CA VAL A 166 -9.50 -4.58 12.92
C VAL A 166 -9.30 -5.97 13.52
N SER A 167 -8.45 -6.80 12.91
CA SER A 167 -8.31 -8.24 13.26
C SER A 167 -7.42 -8.49 14.48
N THR A 168 -6.53 -7.57 14.78
CA THR A 168 -5.56 -7.56 15.89
C THR A 168 -5.48 -6.15 16.45
N ASP A 169 -4.89 -5.96 17.62
CA ASP A 169 -4.58 -4.60 18.07
C ASP A 169 -3.59 -3.96 17.08
N ILE A 170 -3.87 -2.73 16.64
CA ILE A 170 -3.04 -2.01 15.66
C ILE A 170 -2.58 -0.70 16.29
N SER A 171 -1.26 -0.50 16.40
CA SER A 171 -0.70 0.77 16.87
C SER A 171 -0.48 1.71 15.69
N VAL A 172 -1.36 2.69 15.51
CA VAL A 172 -1.32 3.62 14.37
C VAL A 172 -0.42 4.81 14.68
N MET A 173 0.50 5.09 13.76
CA MET A 173 1.41 6.24 13.79
C MET A 173 0.88 7.42 12.99
N ALA A 174 0.31 7.16 11.82
CA ALA A 174 -0.11 8.20 10.90
C ALA A 174 -1.19 7.74 9.95
N TYR A 175 -1.88 8.71 9.38
CA TYR A 175 -2.81 8.53 8.27
C TYR A 175 -2.40 9.36 7.06
N MET A 176 -2.80 8.91 5.88
CA MET A 176 -2.70 9.68 4.65
C MET A 176 -3.90 9.36 3.77
N ALA A 177 -4.51 10.40 3.20
CA ALA A 177 -5.62 10.26 2.26
C ALA A 177 -5.12 10.47 0.83
N HIS A 178 -5.65 9.67 -0.10
CA HIS A 178 -5.38 9.81 -1.52
C HIS A 178 -6.69 9.73 -2.31
N MET A 179 -6.93 10.80 -3.07
CA MET A 179 -7.96 10.97 -4.09
C MET A 179 -7.34 11.80 -5.23
N HIS A 180 -7.97 11.84 -6.39
CA HIS A 180 -7.60 12.73 -7.49
C HIS A 180 -8.37 14.06 -7.40
N VAL A 181 -8.53 14.73 -8.53
CA VAL A 181 -9.02 16.12 -8.65
C VAL A 181 -10.48 16.32 -8.28
N ARG A 182 -11.25 15.25 -8.05
CA ARG A 182 -12.64 15.35 -7.60
C ARG A 182 -12.76 15.23 -6.09
N GLY A 183 -11.71 14.78 -5.39
CA GLY A 183 -11.69 14.69 -3.95
C GLY A 183 -12.01 16.02 -3.26
N ARG A 184 -12.99 16.00 -2.35
CA ARG A 184 -13.50 17.17 -1.62
C ARG A 184 -13.26 17.08 -0.12
N SER A 185 -13.49 15.90 0.47
CA SER A 185 -13.20 15.63 1.87
C SER A 185 -12.90 14.15 2.10
N PHE A 186 -12.17 13.86 3.17
CA PHE A 186 -11.77 12.50 3.53
C PHE A 186 -11.78 12.34 5.04
N ASN A 187 -12.35 11.25 5.53
CA ASN A 187 -12.53 11.02 6.96
C ASN A 187 -12.25 9.56 7.32
N PHE A 188 -11.60 9.36 8.47
CA PHE A 188 -11.43 8.06 9.12
C PHE A 188 -12.16 8.08 10.47
N GLU A 189 -13.03 7.11 10.70
CA GLU A 189 -13.76 6.90 11.94
C GLU A 189 -13.51 5.49 12.48
N LEU A 190 -13.31 5.37 13.79
CA LEU A 190 -13.24 4.11 14.51
C LEU A 190 -14.57 3.85 15.20
N THR A 191 -15.10 2.64 15.07
CA THR A 191 -16.10 2.09 15.99
C THR A 191 -15.46 0.96 16.80
N THR A 192 -15.34 1.12 18.11
CA THR A 192 -14.73 0.14 19.02
C THR A 192 -15.69 -1.03 19.32
N PRO A 193 -15.20 -2.14 19.91
CA PRO A 193 -16.04 -3.33 20.16
C PRO A 193 -17.24 -3.08 21.09
N ASP A 194 -17.15 -2.07 21.96
CA ASP A 194 -18.22 -1.61 22.84
C ASP A 194 -19.22 -0.66 22.15
N GLY A 195 -19.03 -0.38 20.85
CA GLY A 195 -19.91 0.44 20.02
C GLY A 195 -19.61 1.95 20.07
N LYS A 196 -18.60 2.39 20.83
CA LYS A 196 -18.21 3.81 20.85
C LYS A 196 -17.59 4.19 19.50
N THR A 197 -17.94 5.38 19.00
CA THR A 197 -17.37 5.93 17.76
C THR A 197 -16.44 7.10 18.07
N GLU A 198 -15.34 7.20 17.33
CA GLU A 198 -14.33 8.24 17.45
C GLU A 198 -13.77 8.61 16.08
N THR A 199 -13.59 9.91 15.81
CA THR A 199 -12.89 10.40 14.62
C THR A 199 -11.38 10.21 14.77
N LEU A 200 -10.76 9.52 13.83
CA LEU A 200 -9.32 9.27 13.77
C LEU A 200 -8.58 10.37 13.01
N LEU A 201 -9.13 10.77 11.85
CA LEU A 201 -8.65 11.87 11.03
C LEU A 201 -9.83 12.47 10.27
N ASP A 202 -9.90 13.80 10.20
CA ASP A 202 -10.90 14.53 9.43
C ASP A 202 -10.21 15.57 8.53
N ILE A 203 -10.36 15.42 7.22
CA ILE A 203 -9.89 16.35 6.19
C ILE A 203 -11.13 16.97 5.53
N PRO A 204 -11.65 18.08 6.06
CA PRO A 204 -12.91 18.67 5.59
C PRO A 204 -12.77 19.41 4.24
N ARG A 205 -11.54 19.71 3.82
CA ARG A 205 -11.21 20.32 2.53
C ARG A 205 -9.95 19.66 1.97
N TYR A 206 -10.15 18.53 1.31
CA TYR A 206 -9.09 17.84 0.60
C TYR A 206 -8.66 18.68 -0.61
N ASP A 207 -7.35 18.73 -0.88
CA ASP A 207 -6.78 19.31 -2.10
C ASP A 207 -5.78 18.31 -2.67
N PHE A 208 -5.97 17.93 -3.93
CA PHE A 208 -5.11 16.99 -4.66
C PHE A 208 -3.64 17.44 -4.69
N ASN A 209 -3.37 18.74 -4.58
CA ASN A 209 -2.02 19.29 -4.55
C ASN A 209 -1.38 19.21 -3.15
N TRP A 210 -2.15 18.96 -2.09
CA TRP A 210 -1.71 18.91 -0.69
C TRP A 210 -2.01 17.55 -0.05
N GLN A 211 -1.29 16.53 -0.49
CA GLN A 211 -1.46 15.15 0.00
C GLN A 211 -0.60 14.87 1.22
N LEU A 212 -0.89 15.57 2.32
CA LEU A 212 -0.09 15.48 3.52
C LEU A 212 -0.26 14.13 4.24
N ARG A 213 0.82 13.70 4.88
CA ARG A 213 0.79 12.67 5.91
C ARG A 213 0.50 13.34 7.26
N TYR A 214 -0.41 12.76 8.03
CA TYR A 214 -0.83 13.27 9.33
C TYR A 214 -0.32 12.35 10.44
N ASP A 215 0.75 12.78 11.11
CA ASP A 215 1.33 12.09 12.26
C ASP A 215 0.53 12.28 13.53
N TYR A 216 0.34 11.21 14.29
CA TYR A 216 0.02 11.34 15.70
C TYR A 216 1.27 11.70 16.51
N LEU A 217 1.07 12.55 17.52
CA LEU A 217 2.11 12.83 18.52
C LEU A 217 2.52 11.58 19.30
N GLU A 218 1.54 10.74 19.63
CA GLU A 218 1.74 9.43 20.26
C GLU A 218 0.92 8.38 19.50
N PRO A 219 1.46 7.19 19.23
CA PRO A 219 0.72 6.16 18.51
C PRO A 219 -0.60 5.80 19.18
N LYS A 220 -1.67 5.71 18.38
CA LYS A 220 -3.01 5.34 18.86
C LYS A 220 -3.26 3.85 18.63
N VAL A 221 -3.65 3.12 19.68
CA VAL A 221 -4.05 1.72 19.54
C VAL A 221 -5.50 1.64 19.06
N LEU A 222 -5.72 0.94 17.95
CA LEU A 222 -7.03 0.47 17.52
C LEU A 222 -7.27 -0.94 18.09
N PRO A 223 -8.23 -1.13 19.00
CA PRO A 223 -8.46 -2.43 19.60
C PRO A 223 -8.95 -3.47 18.58
N LYS A 224 -8.54 -4.72 18.74
CA LYS A 224 -9.09 -5.87 18.03
C LYS A 224 -10.61 -5.90 18.14
N GLY A 225 -11.27 -6.20 17.02
CA GLY A 225 -12.73 -6.25 16.92
C GLY A 225 -13.36 -4.90 16.60
N SER A 226 -12.57 -3.82 16.56
CA SER A 226 -13.04 -2.53 16.06
C SER A 226 -13.32 -2.57 14.55
N ARG A 227 -13.99 -1.54 14.06
CA ARG A 227 -14.20 -1.28 12.63
C ARG A 227 -13.68 0.12 12.31
N VAL A 228 -12.88 0.25 11.27
CA VAL A 228 -12.51 1.55 10.71
C VAL A 228 -13.34 1.81 9.48
N LYS A 229 -14.09 2.91 9.51
CA LYS A 229 -14.86 3.43 8.39
C LYS A 229 -14.07 4.57 7.76
N VAL A 230 -13.90 4.50 6.44
CA VAL A 230 -13.33 5.56 5.63
C VAL A 230 -14.44 6.15 4.79
N THR A 231 -14.61 7.47 4.83
CA THR A 231 -15.58 8.20 4.03
C THR A 231 -14.85 9.19 3.15
N ALA A 232 -15.08 9.12 1.84
CA ALA A 232 -14.58 10.08 0.86
C ALA A 232 -15.76 10.79 0.18
N VAL A 233 -15.63 12.08 -0.05
CA VAL A 233 -16.62 12.86 -0.81
C VAL A 233 -15.96 13.41 -2.06
N PHE A 234 -16.66 13.28 -3.19
CA PHE A 234 -16.22 13.72 -4.50
C PHE A 234 -17.17 14.77 -5.08
N ASP A 235 -16.61 15.73 -5.82
CA ASP A 235 -17.34 16.72 -6.60
C ASP A 235 -17.08 16.49 -8.10
N ASN A 236 -18.00 15.77 -8.74
CA ASN A 236 -18.06 15.54 -10.18
C ASN A 236 -19.04 16.50 -10.89
N SER A 237 -19.32 17.66 -10.30
CA SER A 237 -20.13 18.71 -10.94
C SER A 237 -19.29 19.67 -11.78
N GLU A 238 -19.98 20.52 -12.54
CA GLU A 238 -19.42 21.63 -13.31
C GLU A 238 -18.79 22.71 -12.42
N ASN A 239 -19.14 22.76 -11.13
CA ASN A 239 -18.66 23.77 -10.21
C ASN A 239 -17.27 23.45 -9.64
N ASN A 240 -16.76 22.23 -9.84
CA ASN A 240 -15.38 21.89 -9.50
C ASN A 240 -14.45 22.33 -10.65
N PRO A 241 -13.63 23.38 -10.48
CA PRO A 241 -12.77 23.88 -11.55
C PRO A 241 -11.65 22.90 -11.95
N ALA A 242 -11.37 21.90 -11.11
CA ALA A 242 -10.40 20.86 -11.40
C ALA A 242 -11.02 19.63 -12.10
N ASN A 243 -12.35 19.58 -12.25
CA ASN A 243 -13.04 18.50 -12.94
C ASN A 243 -12.87 18.60 -14.47
N PRO A 244 -12.20 17.64 -15.12
CA PRO A 244 -11.93 17.72 -16.57
C PRO A 244 -13.17 17.45 -17.43
N ASP A 245 -14.14 16.68 -16.94
CA ASP A 245 -15.38 16.36 -17.66
C ASP A 245 -16.48 15.93 -16.67
N PRO A 246 -17.45 16.81 -16.34
CA PRO A 246 -18.53 16.51 -15.39
C PRO A 246 -19.64 15.63 -15.99
N THR A 247 -19.63 15.41 -17.31
CA THR A 247 -20.67 14.62 -17.99
C THR A 247 -20.42 13.11 -17.95
N LYS A 248 -19.24 12.70 -17.46
CA LYS A 248 -18.82 11.31 -17.40
C LYS A 248 -19.08 10.70 -16.05
N THR A 249 -19.47 9.45 -16.06
CA THR A 249 -19.27 8.56 -14.91
C THR A 249 -17.78 8.33 -14.72
N VAL A 250 -17.32 8.43 -13.48
CA VAL A 250 -15.89 8.30 -13.12
C VAL A 250 -15.70 7.03 -12.31
N HIS A 251 -14.70 6.24 -12.70
CA HIS A 251 -14.37 4.97 -12.06
C HIS A 251 -12.97 5.02 -11.43
N TRP A 252 -12.64 3.97 -10.68
CA TRP A 252 -11.28 3.75 -10.22
C TRP A 252 -10.29 3.72 -11.38
N GLY A 253 -9.17 4.44 -11.26
CA GLY A 253 -8.10 4.37 -12.22
C GLY A 253 -6.86 5.17 -11.83
N GLN A 254 -5.80 5.04 -12.62
CA GLN A 254 -4.51 5.67 -12.33
C GLN A 254 -4.46 7.13 -12.77
N GLN A 255 -5.21 7.49 -13.81
CA GLN A 255 -5.10 8.82 -14.39
C GLN A 255 -5.82 9.83 -13.53
N THR A 256 -5.31 11.06 -13.49
CA THR A 256 -5.92 12.14 -12.69
C THR A 256 -7.35 12.49 -13.12
N TYR A 257 -7.74 12.16 -14.37
CA TYR A 257 -9.12 12.32 -14.82
C TYR A 257 -10.05 11.14 -14.44
N GLU A 258 -9.49 10.00 -14.03
CA GLU A 258 -10.16 8.92 -13.31
C GLU A 258 -10.16 9.26 -11.80
N GLU A 259 -10.55 8.34 -10.92
CA GLU A 259 -10.46 8.57 -9.48
C GLU A 259 -9.87 7.42 -8.66
N MET A 260 -9.54 7.71 -7.40
CA MET A 260 -9.18 6.74 -6.37
C MET A 260 -9.81 7.12 -5.03
N LEU A 261 -10.05 6.09 -4.21
CA LEU A 261 -10.33 6.21 -2.78
C LEU A 261 -9.32 5.34 -2.04
N ILE A 262 -8.28 5.96 -1.47
CA ILE A 262 -7.33 5.23 -0.63
C ILE A 262 -7.08 5.97 0.67
N GLY A 263 -7.36 5.29 1.77
CA GLY A 263 -6.88 5.68 3.09
C GLY A 263 -5.69 4.84 3.49
N TYR A 264 -4.52 5.44 3.68
CA TYR A 264 -3.35 4.74 4.19
C TYR A 264 -3.26 4.88 5.71
N VAL A 265 -3.00 3.76 6.38
CA VAL A 265 -2.75 3.68 7.82
C VAL A 265 -1.31 3.21 8.02
N GLU A 266 -0.45 4.04 8.58
CA GLU A 266 0.90 3.62 8.95
C GLU A 266 0.91 3.10 10.39
N THR A 267 1.46 1.91 10.57
CA THR A 267 1.50 1.18 11.84
C THR A 267 2.86 0.52 12.02
N PHE A 268 3.06 -0.16 13.15
CA PHE A 268 4.26 -0.92 13.43
C PHE A 268 3.96 -2.16 14.27
N VAL A 269 4.85 -3.15 14.16
CA VAL A 269 4.83 -4.37 14.96
C VAL A 269 6.23 -4.71 15.44
N PRO A 270 6.41 -5.45 16.55
CA PRO A 270 7.72 -5.97 16.91
C PRO A 270 8.35 -6.74 15.75
N VAL A 271 9.66 -6.62 15.56
CA VAL A 271 10.34 -7.39 14.50
C VAL A 271 10.12 -8.88 14.72
N GLY A 272 9.73 -9.59 13.66
CA GLY A 272 9.41 -11.02 13.68
C GLY A 272 7.94 -11.34 13.93
N GLU A 273 7.12 -10.36 14.31
CA GLU A 273 5.68 -10.56 14.47
C GLU A 273 4.93 -10.44 13.12
N PRO A 274 3.78 -11.13 12.97
CA PRO A 274 2.96 -11.04 11.77
C PRO A 274 2.48 -9.61 11.48
N ARG A 275 2.30 -9.30 10.18
CA ARG A 275 1.76 -8.01 9.76
C ARG A 275 0.28 -7.90 10.17
N PRO A 276 -0.16 -6.75 10.71
CA PRO A 276 -1.56 -6.52 11.01
C PRO A 276 -2.37 -6.35 9.72
N THR A 277 -3.64 -6.75 9.75
CA THR A 277 -4.53 -6.66 8.58
C THR A 277 -5.79 -5.86 8.88
N MET A 278 -6.21 -5.05 7.90
CA MET A 278 -7.50 -4.36 7.90
C MET A 278 -8.24 -4.66 6.59
N ASP A 279 -8.42 -5.94 6.28
CA ASP A 279 -9.08 -6.39 5.05
C ASP A 279 -10.56 -6.74 5.33
N ALA A 280 -11.46 -6.24 4.48
CA ALA A 280 -12.88 -6.63 4.48
C ALA A 280 -13.07 -8.13 4.19
N ARG A 281 -12.08 -8.78 3.55
CA ARG A 281 -12.07 -10.22 3.26
C ARG A 281 -11.71 -11.10 4.46
N VAL A 282 -11.58 -10.52 5.67
CA VAL A 282 -11.48 -11.23 6.97
C VAL A 282 -12.82 -11.91 7.34
N GLY A 283 -13.55 -12.41 6.34
CA GLY A 283 -14.52 -13.49 6.42
C GLY A 283 -13.94 -14.77 5.82
N GLY A 284 -13.21 -15.54 6.64
CA GLY A 284 -12.94 -16.98 6.45
C GLY A 284 -11.93 -17.41 5.38
N GLY A 285 -11.57 -16.58 4.41
CA GLY A 285 -10.61 -16.89 3.35
C GLY A 285 -9.30 -16.12 3.47
N ALA A 286 -9.32 -14.79 3.34
CA ALA A 286 -8.09 -13.98 3.43
C ALA A 286 -7.39 -14.09 4.81
N ALA A 287 -8.14 -14.16 5.91
CA ALA A 287 -7.55 -14.39 7.23
C ALA A 287 -6.89 -15.78 7.36
N LEU A 288 -7.42 -16.78 6.65
CA LEU A 288 -6.79 -18.09 6.58
C LEU A 288 -5.56 -18.03 5.67
N PHE A 289 -5.62 -17.32 4.54
CA PHE A 289 -4.46 -17.09 3.68
C PHE A 289 -3.32 -16.45 4.46
N THR A 290 -3.57 -15.36 5.17
CA THR A 290 -2.56 -14.68 6.00
C THR A 290 -2.07 -15.51 7.18
N LEU A 291 -2.90 -16.38 7.76
CA LEU A 291 -2.46 -17.31 8.81
C LEU A 291 -1.46 -18.36 8.29
N LEU A 292 -1.61 -18.71 7.01
CA LEU A 292 -0.83 -19.75 6.35
C LEU A 292 0.39 -19.19 5.62
N ASP A 293 0.33 -17.95 5.14
CA ASP A 293 1.42 -17.16 4.56
C ASP A 293 2.32 -16.69 5.70
N THR A 294 3.28 -17.53 6.05
CA THR A 294 4.14 -17.35 7.22
C THR A 294 5.37 -16.52 6.92
N ASP A 295 5.82 -16.49 5.67
CA ASP A 295 6.92 -15.62 5.25
C ASP A 295 6.44 -14.23 4.80
N GLY A 296 5.13 -14.05 4.63
CA GLY A 296 4.49 -12.77 4.34
C GLY A 296 4.71 -12.32 2.89
N ASP A 297 5.02 -13.26 2.00
CA ASP A 297 5.27 -13.01 0.58
C ASP A 297 3.98 -12.86 -0.24
N GLN A 298 2.81 -12.94 0.42
CA GLN A 298 1.47 -12.88 -0.16
C GLN A 298 1.16 -14.03 -1.12
N MET A 299 1.88 -15.13 -0.99
CA MET A 299 1.67 -16.39 -1.67
C MET A 299 1.63 -17.52 -0.64
N LEU A 300 1.05 -18.67 -1.02
CA LEU A 300 1.12 -19.88 -0.19
C LEU A 300 1.99 -20.91 -0.89
N SER A 301 3.16 -21.16 -0.32
CA SER A 301 4.03 -22.25 -0.77
C SER A 301 3.47 -23.62 -0.36
N LYS A 302 3.97 -24.68 -1.02
CA LYS A 302 3.67 -26.07 -0.62
C LYS A 302 4.07 -26.38 0.82
N ASP A 303 5.17 -25.80 1.29
CA ASP A 303 5.66 -26.02 2.65
C ASP A 303 4.78 -25.32 3.68
N GLU A 304 4.24 -24.16 3.36
CA GLU A 304 3.26 -23.44 4.18
C GLU A 304 1.91 -24.15 4.21
N ALA A 305 1.44 -24.63 3.05
CA ALA A 305 0.23 -25.44 2.94
C ALA A 305 0.36 -26.78 3.70
N ARG A 306 1.55 -27.38 3.76
CA ARG A 306 1.82 -28.58 4.56
C ARG A 306 1.85 -28.26 6.06
N LYS A 307 2.53 -27.19 6.48
CA LYS A 307 2.50 -26.74 7.89
C LYS A 307 1.10 -26.28 8.33
N ALA A 308 0.22 -25.93 7.40
CA ALA A 308 -1.18 -25.61 7.65
C ALA A 308 -1.95 -26.76 8.30
N THR A 309 -1.60 -28.03 8.01
CA THR A 309 -2.32 -29.20 8.54
C THR A 309 -2.19 -29.31 10.06
N ASP A 310 -1.12 -28.76 10.64
CA ASP A 310 -0.91 -28.71 12.08
C ASP A 310 -1.74 -27.61 12.76
N ARG A 311 -2.11 -26.57 12.00
CA ARG A 311 -2.81 -25.38 12.49
C ARG A 311 -4.32 -25.41 12.22
N VAL A 312 -4.79 -26.25 11.29
CA VAL A 312 -6.19 -26.36 10.88
C VAL A 312 -6.63 -27.83 10.92
N PRO A 313 -7.32 -28.27 11.99
CA PRO A 313 -7.68 -29.68 12.19
C PRO A 313 -8.51 -30.31 11.05
N ARG A 314 -9.24 -29.50 10.28
CA ARG A 314 -10.06 -29.96 9.13
C ARG A 314 -9.26 -30.36 7.89
N LEU A 315 -7.98 -29.98 7.80
CA LEU A 315 -7.10 -30.30 6.66
C LEU A 315 -6.26 -31.56 6.89
N LYS A 316 -6.41 -32.20 8.05
CA LYS A 316 -5.54 -33.27 8.54
C LYS A 316 -5.79 -34.63 7.87
N ASP A 317 -6.98 -34.86 7.34
CA ASP A 317 -7.45 -36.21 7.01
C ASP A 317 -7.07 -36.69 5.59
N ASN A 318 -6.46 -35.86 4.72
CA ASN A 318 -6.07 -36.32 3.38
C ASN A 318 -4.96 -35.48 2.70
N PRO A 319 -3.68 -35.64 3.08
CA PRO A 319 -2.57 -34.84 2.56
C PRO A 319 -2.33 -34.99 1.04
N ALA A 320 -2.62 -36.16 0.47
CA ALA A 320 -2.47 -36.39 -0.98
C ALA A 320 -3.50 -35.61 -1.83
N VAL A 321 -4.71 -35.39 -1.29
CA VAL A 321 -5.76 -34.61 -1.94
C VAL A 321 -5.41 -33.12 -1.92
N LEU A 322 -4.81 -32.64 -0.84
CA LEU A 322 -4.28 -31.28 -0.74
C LEU A 322 -3.20 -30.99 -1.78
N GLU A 323 -2.28 -31.92 -1.99
CA GLU A 323 -1.22 -31.76 -2.99
C GLU A 323 -1.77 -31.80 -4.42
N LEU A 324 -2.74 -32.66 -4.70
CA LEU A 324 -3.43 -32.73 -5.99
C LEU A 324 -4.22 -31.45 -6.29
N LEU A 325 -4.97 -30.95 -5.30
CA LEU A 325 -5.70 -29.70 -5.42
C LEU A 325 -4.75 -28.51 -5.53
N PHE A 326 -3.68 -28.46 -4.76
CA PHE A 326 -2.66 -27.40 -4.88
C PHE A 326 -2.12 -27.32 -6.30
N ASN A 327 -1.67 -28.45 -6.87
CA ASN A 327 -1.14 -28.49 -8.23
C ASN A 327 -2.18 -28.16 -9.31
N ARG A 328 -3.47 -28.44 -9.06
CA ARG A 328 -4.58 -28.09 -9.96
C ARG A 328 -4.87 -26.59 -9.95
N MET A 329 -4.60 -25.94 -8.81
CA MET A 329 -5.00 -24.57 -8.53
C MET A 329 -3.88 -23.55 -8.73
N ASP A 330 -2.62 -24.01 -8.72
CA ASP A 330 -1.43 -23.30 -9.20
C ASP A 330 -1.52 -23.17 -10.73
N GLN A 331 -2.28 -22.16 -11.19
CA GLN A 331 -2.66 -22.01 -12.59
C GLN A 331 -1.49 -21.52 -13.43
N ASP A 332 -0.55 -20.81 -12.81
CA ASP A 332 0.64 -20.31 -13.47
C ASP A 332 1.90 -21.16 -13.23
N ALA A 333 1.74 -22.30 -12.54
CA ALA A 333 2.75 -23.31 -12.29
C ALA A 333 4.01 -22.73 -11.61
N ASP A 334 3.83 -21.74 -10.75
CA ASP A 334 4.91 -21.08 -10.03
C ASP A 334 5.28 -21.78 -8.71
N GLY A 335 4.54 -22.83 -8.35
CA GLY A 335 4.75 -23.63 -7.15
C GLY A 335 4.15 -23.01 -5.88
N LYS A 336 3.42 -21.91 -6.01
CA LYS A 336 2.73 -21.20 -4.94
C LYS A 336 1.27 -20.94 -5.33
N LEU A 337 0.45 -20.51 -4.36
CA LEU A 337 -0.91 -20.06 -4.62
C LEU A 337 -1.05 -18.59 -4.24
N ASN A 338 -1.44 -17.76 -5.19
CA ASN A 338 -1.85 -16.39 -4.88
C ASN A 338 -3.27 -16.38 -4.26
N MET A 339 -3.69 -15.23 -3.73
CA MET A 339 -5.01 -15.08 -3.09
C MET A 339 -6.19 -15.54 -3.99
N ALA A 340 -6.14 -15.30 -5.29
CA ALA A 340 -7.22 -15.70 -6.20
C ALA A 340 -7.27 -17.22 -6.38
N GLU A 341 -6.12 -17.88 -6.46
CA GLU A 341 -6.01 -19.33 -6.56
C GLU A 341 -6.40 -20.01 -5.25
N PHE A 342 -5.99 -19.44 -4.12
CA PHE A 342 -6.37 -19.91 -2.81
C PHE A 342 -7.88 -19.82 -2.54
N GLU A 343 -8.53 -18.73 -2.97
CA GLU A 343 -9.98 -18.59 -2.82
C GLU A 343 -10.74 -19.65 -3.62
N LYS A 344 -10.27 -19.96 -4.83
CA LYS A 344 -10.85 -21.04 -5.62
C LYS A 344 -10.61 -22.41 -4.95
N LEU A 345 -9.41 -22.67 -4.40
CA LEU A 345 -9.08 -23.90 -3.68
C LEU A 345 -10.04 -24.11 -2.50
N ARG A 346 -10.29 -23.05 -1.73
CA ARG A 346 -11.23 -23.05 -0.60
C ARG A 346 -12.67 -23.33 -1.04
N GLN A 347 -13.09 -22.83 -2.21
CA GLN A 347 -14.42 -23.11 -2.76
C GLN A 347 -14.56 -24.57 -3.16
N GLU A 348 -13.57 -25.18 -3.83
CA GLU A 348 -13.57 -26.61 -4.17
C GLU A 348 -13.62 -27.49 -2.90
N LEU A 349 -12.83 -27.16 -1.87
CA LEU A 349 -12.84 -27.88 -0.59
C LEU A 349 -14.18 -27.74 0.18
N ARG A 350 -14.96 -26.70 -0.07
CA ARG A 350 -16.30 -26.50 0.54
C ARG A 350 -17.43 -27.17 -0.24
N GLY A 351 -17.27 -27.36 -1.55
CA GLY A 351 -18.29 -27.92 -2.44
C GLY A 351 -18.36 -29.45 -2.48
N GLY A 352 -17.45 -30.16 -1.81
CA GLY A 352 -17.39 -31.62 -1.79
C GLY A 352 -18.24 -32.30 -0.70
N ARG A 353 -19.48 -31.85 -0.46
CA ARG A 353 -20.45 -32.53 0.43
C ARG A 353 -21.67 -33.01 -0.33
#